data_AF-A0A239GBN7-F1
#
_entry.id   AF-A0A239GBN7-F1
#
_cell.length_a   1.000
_cell.length_b   1.000
_cell.length_c   1.000
_cell.angle_alpha   90.00
_cell.angle_beta   90.00
_cell.angle_gamma   90.00
#
_symmetry.space_group_name_H-M   'P 1'
#
loop_
_entity.id
_entity.type
_entity.pdbx_description
1 polymer ?
#
loop_
_entity_poly.entity_id
_entity_poly.type
_entity_poly.pdbx_seq_one_letter_code
_entity_poly.pdbx_strand_id
1 'polypeptide(L)' 'MITKEKLLETLKSMPDKFSVDDLMERVLLLQKIEIGMEQSEKGEGYSAEEAKKMINEWLK' A
#
# COMPACT_ATOMS: atom_id res chain seq x y z
N MET A 1 7.63 4.85 6.92
CA MET A 1 7.24 6.21 7.37
C MET A 1 7.35 7.13 6.16
N ILE A 2 6.36 7.97 5.87
CA ILE A 2 6.43 8.87 4.70
C ILE A 2 7.35 10.08 4.97
N THR A 3 8.19 10.42 4.00
CA THR A 3 9.03 11.63 4.05
C THR A 3 8.30 12.84 3.47
N LYS A 4 8.74 14.04 3.86
CA LYS A 4 8.19 15.29 3.33
C LYS A 4 8.35 15.38 1.81
N GLU A 5 9.49 14.95 1.30
CA GLU A 5 9.81 14.94 -0.13
C GLU A 5 8.84 14.05 -0.89
N LYS A 6 8.58 12.84 -0.38
CA LYS A 6 7.66 11.88 -1.01
C LYS A 6 6.20 12.31 -0.94
N LEU A 7 5.82 13.03 0.13
CA LEU A 7 4.51 13.67 0.21
C LEU A 7 4.36 14.78 -0.85
N LEU A 8 5.38 15.61 -1.04
CA LEU A 8 5.38 16.65 -2.08
C LEU A 8 5.29 16.04 -3.49
N GLU A 9 6.00 14.95 -3.75
CA GLU A 9 5.89 14.20 -5.01
C GLU A 9 4.50 13.61 -5.22
N THR A 10 3.89 13.08 -4.16
CA THR A 10 2.52 12.56 -4.20
C THR A 10 1.55 13.67 -4.60
N LEU A 11 1.64 14.84 -3.96
CA LEU A 11 0.82 16.01 -4.27
C LEU A 11 0.98 16.49 -5.73
N LYS A 12 2.19 16.43 -6.30
CA LYS A 12 2.41 16.77 -7.73
C LYS A 12 1.66 15.86 -8.70
N SER A 13 1.35 14.63 -8.28
CA SER A 13 0.61 13.64 -9.10
C SER A 13 -0.90 13.68 -8.88
N MET A 14 -1.37 14.50 -7.92
CA MET A 14 -2.79 14.63 -7.59
C MET A 14 -3.44 15.70 -8.49
N PRO A 15 -4.76 15.62 -8.73
CA PRO A 15 -5.50 16.64 -9.46
C PRO A 15 -5.45 18.00 -8.73
N ASP A 16 -5.73 19.09 -9.45
CA ASP A 16 -5.75 20.45 -8.86
C ASP A 16 -6.81 20.61 -7.74
N LYS A 17 -7.83 19.74 -7.73
CA LYS A 17 -8.85 19.67 -6.68
C LYS A 17 -8.99 18.23 -6.21
N PHE A 18 -8.84 18.04 -4.91
CA PHE A 18 -9.04 16.78 -4.19
C PHE A 18 -9.52 17.11 -2.78
N SER A 19 -10.15 16.15 -2.11
CA SER A 19 -10.51 16.25 -0.71
C SER A 19 -9.34 15.86 0.19
N VAL A 20 -9.38 16.26 1.46
CA VAL A 20 -8.37 15.81 2.43
C VAL A 20 -8.38 14.29 2.58
N ASP A 21 -9.55 13.66 2.47
CA ASP A 21 -9.70 12.20 2.54
C ASP A 21 -8.95 11.50 1.40
N ASP A 22 -9.02 12.04 0.17
CA ASP A 22 -8.27 11.51 -0.99
C ASP A 22 -6.76 11.53 -0.75
N LEU A 23 -6.25 12.60 -0.14
CA LEU A 23 -4.84 12.71 0.21
C LEU A 23 -4.46 11.66 1.25
N MET A 24 -5.27 11.52 2.31
CA MET A 24 -5.01 10.57 3.39
C MET A 24 -5.03 9.13 2.88
N GLU A 25 -6.00 8.77 2.04
CA GLU A 25 -6.07 7.44 1.43
C GLU A 25 -4.86 7.16 0.54
N ARG A 26 -4.47 8.12 -0.30
CA ARG A 26 -3.31 7.97 -1.18
C ARG A 26 -2.01 7.78 -0.39
N VAL A 27 -1.82 8.56 0.68
CA VAL A 27 -0.65 8.43 1.58
C VAL A 27 -0.65 7.07 2.28
N LEU A 28 -1.80 6.63 2.79
CA LEU A 28 -1.93 5.33 3.46
C LEU A 28 -1.63 4.18 2.50
N LEU A 29 -2.10 4.25 1.26
CA LEU A 29 -1.83 3.26 0.23
C LEU A 29 -0.34 3.15 -0.06
N LEU A 30 0.34 4.29 -0.28
CA LEU A 30 1.79 4.31 -0.54
C LEU A 30 2.58 3.71 0.63
N GLN A 31 2.19 4.01 1.86
CA GLN A 31 2.80 3.42 3.05
C GLN A 31 2.61 1.89 3.09
N LYS A 32 1.42 1.38 2.77
CA LYS A 32 1.17 -0.07 2.73
C LYS A 32 1.99 -0.77 1.65
N ILE A 33 2.18 -0.13 0.50
CA ILE A 33 3.03 -0.67 -0.57
C ILE A 33 4.49 -0.76 -0.11
N GLU A 34 5.03 0.27 0.54
CA GLU A 34 6.38 0.23 1.12
C GLU A 34 6.55 -0.91 2.12
N ILE A 35 5.61 -1.05 3.04
CA ILE A 35 5.61 -2.15 4.01
C ILE A 35 5.59 -3.51 3.29
N GLY A 36 4.73 -3.67 2.28
CA GLY A 36 4.65 -4.90 1.50
C GLY A 36 5.95 -5.23 0.75
N MET A 37 6.65 -4.21 0.22
CA MET A 37 7.97 -4.40 -0.41
C MET A 37 9.01 -4.85 0.62
N GLU A 38 9.08 -4.21 1.79
CA GLU A 38 9.99 -4.61 2.86
C GLU A 38 9.71 -6.03 3.37
N GLN A 39 8.44 -6.40 3.51
CA GLN A 39 8.02 -7.76 3.88
C GLN A 39 8.46 -8.78 2.83
N SER A 40 8.30 -8.46 1.54
CA SER A 40 8.73 -9.30 0.44
C SER A 40 10.24 -9.55 0.48
N GLU A 41 11.04 -8.50 0.68
CA GLU A 41 12.51 -8.61 0.80
C GLU A 41 12.95 -9.46 2.00
N LYS A 42 12.19 -9.41 3.10
CA LYS A 42 12.43 -10.22 4.30
C LYS A 42 11.86 -11.65 4.22
N GLY A 43 11.16 -11.99 3.14
CA GLY A 43 10.47 -13.27 3.02
C GLY A 43 9.26 -13.42 3.93
N GLU A 44 8.69 -12.32 4.43
CA GLU A 44 7.52 -12.26 5.30
C GLU A 44 6.20 -12.31 4.49
N GLY A 45 6.17 -13.12 3.44
CA GLY A 45 5.03 -13.31 2.56
C GLY A 45 4.57 -14.76 2.49
N TYR A 46 3.41 -14.98 1.88
CA TYR A 46 2.90 -16.33 1.61
C TYR A 46 3.30 -16.77 0.19
N SER A 47 3.60 -18.05 0.03
CA SER A 47 3.68 -18.65 -1.30
C SER A 47 2.32 -18.59 -2.00
N ALA A 48 2.33 -18.74 -3.33
CA ALA A 48 1.10 -18.75 -4.12
C ALA A 48 0.12 -19.85 -3.67
N GLU A 49 0.62 -21.01 -3.24
CA GLU A 49 -0.23 -22.11 -2.78
C GLU A 49 -0.84 -21.84 -1.39
N GLU A 50 -0.08 -21.25 -0.48
CA GLU A 50 -0.59 -20.81 0.84
C GLU A 50 -1.66 -19.73 0.67
N ALA A 51 -1.42 -18.74 -0.19
CA ALA A 51 -2.37 -17.69 -0.49
C ALA A 51 -3.68 -18.24 -1.08
N LYS A 52 -3.61 -19.19 -2.03
CA LYS A 52 -4.80 -19.87 -2.58
C LYS A 52 -5.61 -20.57 -1.49
N LYS A 53 -4.95 -21.24 -0.55
CA LYS A 53 -5.62 -21.92 0.56
C LYS A 53 -6.37 -20.93 1.46
N MET A 54 -5.72 -19.82 1.82
CA MET A 54 -6.33 -18.77 2.65
C MET A 54 -7.56 -18.14 1.98
N ILE A 55 -7.49 -17.83 0.68
CA ILE A 55 -8.61 -17.27 -0.08
C ILE A 55 -9.79 -18.26 -0.11
N ASN A 56 -9.51 -19.54 -0.36
CA ASN A 56 -10.55 -20.58 -0.37
C ASN A 56 -11.19 -20.79 1.01
N GLU A 57 -10.48 -20.55 2.11
CA GLU A 57 -11.04 -20.59 3.46
C GLU A 57 -11.91 -19.36 3.76
N TRP A 58 -11.55 -18.18 3.27
CA TRP A 58 -12.32 -16.96 3.46
C TRP A 58 -13.64 -16.92 2.67
N LEU A 59 -13.67 -17.58 1.50
CA LEU A 59 -14.87 -17.64 0.64
C LEU A 59 -15.87 -18.75 1.04
N LYS A 60 -15.60 -19.51 2.11
CA LYS A 60 -16.54 -20.48 2.70
C LYS A 60 -17.48 -19.80 3.68
#